data_AF-A0A1H9NYU0-F1
#
_entry.id   AF-A0A1H9NYU0-F1
#
_cell.length_a   1.000
_cell.length_b   1.000
_cell.length_c   1.000
_cell.angle_alpha   90.00
_cell.angle_beta   90.00
_cell.angle_gamma   90.00
#
_symmetry.space_group_name_H-M   'P 1'
#
loop_
_entity.id
_entity.type
_entity.pdbx_description
1 polymer ?
#
loop_
_entity_poly.entity_id
_entity_poly.type
_entity_poly.pdbx_seq_one_letter_code
_entity_poly.pdbx_strand_id
1 'polypeptide(L)'
;MIHKLFTWPLDTVRFVGEKVKEEVDKELYDVDHIQQKLVHLEMMFEMDEISEEAYENQYDELMARYRTAKEIEQEQLRQSLEDER
;
A
#
# COMPACT_ATOMS: atom_id res chain seq x y z
N MET A 1 -30.31 -20.71 1.38
CA MET A 1 -29.04 -21.46 1.51
C MET A 1 -28.49 -21.79 0.12
N ILE A 2 -27.63 -20.92 -0.42
CA ILE A 2 -26.75 -21.25 -1.54
C ILE A 2 -25.42 -20.58 -1.21
N HIS A 3 -24.73 -21.15 -0.23
CA HIS A 3 -23.32 -20.87 0.00
C HIS A 3 -22.54 -21.65 -1.05
N LYS A 4 -21.42 -21.08 -1.50
CA LYS A 4 -20.48 -21.61 -2.51
C LYS A 4 -20.90 -21.24 -3.93
N LEU A 5 -20.37 -20.11 -4.42
CA LEU A 5 -19.92 -19.89 -5.80
C LEU A 5 -19.63 -18.38 -5.99
N PHE A 6 -18.59 -17.87 -5.33
CA PHE A 6 -17.88 -16.71 -5.89
C PHE A 6 -16.38 -16.84 -5.64
N THR A 7 -15.87 -18.02 -5.94
CA THR A 7 -14.49 -18.24 -6.35
C THR A 7 -14.36 -17.66 -7.77
N TRP A 8 -14.06 -16.37 -7.92
CA TRP A 8 -13.72 -15.78 -9.22
C TRP A 8 -12.58 -14.75 -9.06
N PRO A 9 -11.65 -14.70 -10.03
CA PRO A 9 -10.43 -15.48 -10.05
C PRO A 9 -9.31 -14.80 -9.23
N LEU A 10 -8.85 -15.47 -8.18
CA LEU A 10 -7.60 -15.14 -7.48
C LEU A 10 -6.33 -15.36 -8.36
N ASP A 11 -6.51 -15.67 -9.65
CA ASP A 11 -5.43 -15.87 -10.61
C ASP A 11 -4.94 -14.56 -11.27
N THR A 12 -5.63 -13.43 -11.08
CA THR A 12 -5.23 -12.15 -11.69
C THR A 12 -4.15 -11.39 -10.90
N VAL A 13 -3.82 -11.83 -9.68
CA VAL A 13 -2.77 -11.22 -8.85
C VAL A 13 -1.38 -11.72 -9.22
N ARG A 14 -1.27 -12.86 -9.91
CA ARG A 14 0.03 -13.46 -10.26
C ARG A 14 0.75 -12.72 -11.40
N PHE A 15 0.07 -11.88 -12.17
CA PHE A 15 0.68 -11.19 -13.32
C PHE A 15 1.51 -9.95 -12.94
N VAL A 16 1.45 -9.48 -11.69
CA VAL A 16 2.27 -8.34 -11.21
C VAL A 16 3.55 -8.81 -10.46
N GLY A 17 3.72 -10.13 -10.28
CA GLY A 17 4.80 -10.68 -9.44
C GLY A 17 6.18 -10.80 -10.10
N GLU A 18 6.32 -10.63 -11.41
CA GLU A 18 7.60 -10.94 -12.11
C GLU A 18 8.54 -9.74 -12.30
N LYS A 19 8.15 -8.51 -11.93
CA LYS A 19 9.03 -7.33 -12.08
C LYS A 19 9.48 -6.63 -10.78
N VAL A 20 9.10 -7.13 -9.61
CA VAL A 20 9.33 -6.42 -8.32
C VAL A 20 10.42 -7.08 -7.45
N LYS A 21 11.22 -8.00 -8.00
CA LYS A 21 12.12 -8.84 -7.19
C LYS A 21 13.50 -8.25 -6.90
N GLU A 22 13.86 -7.08 -7.42
CA GLU A 22 15.23 -6.54 -7.27
C GLU A 22 15.37 -5.33 -6.31
N GLU A 23 14.29 -4.71 -5.85
CA GLU A 23 14.33 -3.48 -4.99
C GLU A 23 13.79 -3.69 -3.56
N VAL A 24 13.72 -4.94 -3.10
CA VAL A 24 13.09 -5.33 -1.81
C VAL A 24 13.79 -4.74 -0.57
N ASP A 25 15.03 -4.25 -0.67
CA ASP A 25 15.72 -3.63 0.47
C ASP A 25 15.35 -2.15 0.72
N LYS A 26 14.59 -1.49 -0.17
CA LYS A 26 14.02 -0.14 0.05
C LYS A 26 12.57 -0.15 0.58
N GLU A 27 11.99 -1.32 0.75
CA GLU A 27 10.55 -1.56 0.88
C GLU A 27 9.89 -1.01 2.17
N LEU A 28 10.69 -0.66 3.18
CA LEU A 28 10.17 -0.11 4.46
C LEU A 28 9.73 1.36 4.40
N TYR A 29 10.21 2.13 3.40
CA TYR A 29 9.81 3.52 3.16
C TYR A 29 9.21 3.75 1.78
N ASP A 30 8.85 2.66 1.10
CA ASP A 30 8.28 2.78 -0.23
C ASP A 30 6.84 3.28 -0.13
N VAL A 31 6.67 4.55 -0.46
CA VAL A 31 5.39 5.27 -0.55
C VAL A 31 4.38 4.43 -1.33
N ASP A 32 4.83 3.76 -2.39
CA ASP A 32 3.99 2.93 -3.26
C ASP A 32 3.43 1.72 -2.51
N HIS A 33 4.21 1.12 -1.61
CA HIS A 33 3.75 -0.03 -0.82
C HIS A 33 2.69 0.37 0.21
N ILE A 34 2.83 1.55 0.81
CA ILE A 34 1.81 2.09 1.72
C ILE A 34 0.52 2.43 0.94
N GLN A 35 0.65 2.99 -0.26
CA GLN A 35 -0.50 3.24 -1.14
C GLN A 35 -1.22 1.95 -1.54
N GLN A 36 -0.49 0.88 -1.88
CA GLN A 36 -1.09 -0.42 -2.17
C GLN A 36 -1.87 -0.97 -0.97
N LYS A 37 -1.34 -0.82 0.26
CA LYS A 37 -2.03 -1.23 1.48
C LYS A 37 -3.30 -0.42 1.74
N LEU A 38 -3.27 0.90 1.51
CA LEU A 38 -4.45 1.76 1.63
C LEU A 38 -5.55 1.34 0.63
N VAL A 39 -5.18 1.08 -0.63
CA VAL A 39 -6.13 0.60 -1.66
C VAL A 39 -6.72 -0.76 -1.28
N HIS A 40 -5.90 -1.67 -0.76
CA HIS A 40 -6.37 -2.97 -0.31
C HIS A 40 -7.34 -2.85 0.88
N LEU A 41 -7.02 -1.97 1.84
CA LEU A 41 -7.86 -1.69 3.00
C LEU A 41 -9.23 -1.12 2.59
N GLU A 42 -9.25 -0.19 1.62
CA GLU A 42 -10.48 0.36 1.05
C GLU A 42 -11.34 -0.73 0.41
N MET A 43 -10.74 -1.60 -0.40
CA MET A 43 -11.45 -2.70 -1.05
C MET A 43 -12.05 -3.67 -0.01
N MET A 44 -11.31 -4.00 1.05
CA MET A 44 -11.83 -4.84 2.14
C MET A 44 -13.03 -4.20 2.84
N PHE A 45 -13.00 -2.89 3.05
CA PHE A 45 -14.12 -2.16 3.64
C PHE A 45 -15.32 -2.09 2.71
N GLU A 46 -15.12 -1.76 1.43
CA GLU A 46 -16.17 -1.74 0.40
C GLU A 46 -16.86 -3.11 0.22
N MET A 47 -16.13 -4.20 0.49
CA MET A 47 -16.64 -5.58 0.42
C MET A 47 -17.26 -6.06 1.74
N ASP A 48 -17.43 -5.19 2.73
CA ASP A 48 -17.90 -5.52 4.10
C ASP A 48 -17.06 -6.63 4.78
N GLU A 49 -15.79 -6.79 4.41
CA GLU A 49 -14.89 -7.80 5.02
C GLU A 49 -14.33 -7.35 6.38
N ILE A 50 -14.30 -6.03 6.62
CA ILE A 50 -13.85 -5.41 7.87
C ILE A 50 -14.89 -4.41 8.39
N SER A 51 -14.92 -4.21 9.70
CA SER A 51 -15.77 -3.17 10.30
C SER A 51 -15.21 -1.77 10.04
N GLU A 52 -16.09 -0.77 10.09
CA GLU A 52 -15.71 0.65 10.04
C GLU A 52 -14.64 1.00 11.08
N GLU A 53 -14.80 0.56 12.33
CA GLU A 53 -13.79 0.76 13.38
C GLU A 53 -12.44 0.12 13.02
N ALA A 54 -12.42 -1.08 12.43
CA ALA A 54 -11.19 -1.73 12.02
C ALA A 54 -10.53 -1.06 10.80
N TYR A 55 -11.35 -0.50 9.90
CA TYR A 55 -10.90 0.31 8.78
C TYR A 55 -10.26 1.61 9.28
N GLU A 56 -10.95 2.39 10.11
CA GLU A 56 -10.46 3.69 10.61
C GLU A 56 -9.13 3.55 11.34
N ASN A 57 -9.02 2.57 12.25
CA ASN A 57 -7.78 2.33 13.00
C ASN A 57 -6.60 2.00 12.07
N GLN A 58 -6.80 1.14 11.08
CA GLN A 58 -5.74 0.76 10.13
C GLN A 58 -5.43 1.88 9.15
N TYR A 59 -6.43 2.63 8.72
CA TYR A 59 -6.27 3.77 7.82
C TYR A 59 -5.40 4.85 8.46
N ASP A 60 -5.69 5.20 9.72
CA ASP A 60 -4.91 6.18 10.47
C ASP A 60 -3.45 5.74 10.65
N GLU A 61 -3.21 4.46 10.95
CA GLU A 61 -1.87 3.90 11.08
C GLU A 61 -1.09 3.99 9.75
N LEU A 62 -1.72 3.57 8.64
CA LEU A 62 -1.11 3.60 7.32
C LEU A 62 -0.85 5.03 6.84
N MET A 63 -1.79 5.95 7.12
CA MET A 63 -1.63 7.36 6.76
C MET A 63 -0.54 8.07 7.57
N ALA A 64 -0.38 7.73 8.85
CA ALA A 64 0.73 8.24 9.64
C ALA A 64 2.08 7.82 9.03
N ARG A 65 2.21 6.56 8.61
CA ARG A 65 3.41 6.05 7.93
C ARG A 65 3.63 6.73 6.57
N TYR A 66 2.56 6.91 5.80
CA TYR A 66 2.61 7.57 4.49
C TYR A 66 3.20 8.98 4.60
N ARG A 67 2.73 9.77 5.57
CA ARG A 67 3.22 11.14 5.80
C ARG A 67 4.72 11.15 6.09
N THR A 68 5.17 10.32 7.03
CA THR A 68 6.60 10.21 7.36
C THR A 68 7.43 9.81 6.14
N ALA A 69 6.96 8.85 5.33
CA ALA A 69 7.66 8.44 4.11
C ALA A 69 7.77 9.58 3.09
N LYS A 70 6.68 10.33 2.86
CA LYS A 70 6.69 11.49 1.94
C LYS A 70 7.60 12.62 2.41
N GLU A 71 7.65 12.88 3.71
CA GLU A 71 8.54 13.91 4.27
C GLU A 71 10.02 13.56 4.04
N ILE A 72 10.38 12.28 4.25
CA ILE A 72 11.74 11.79 3.99
C ILE A 72 12.09 11.88 2.50
N GLU A 73 11.18 11.46 1.62
CA GLU A 73 11.36 11.53 0.17
C GLU A 73 11.60 12.98 -0.31
N GLN A 74 10.80 13.94 0.19
CA GLN A 74 10.96 15.35 -0.14
C GLN A 74 12.27 15.93 0.38
N GLU A 75 12.70 15.55 1.57
CA GLU A 75 13.98 15.98 2.14
C GLU A 75 15.16 15.45 1.32
N GLN A 76 15.14 14.17 0.96
CA GLN A 76 16.17 13.55 0.13
C GLN A 76 16.25 14.23 -1.25
N LEU A 77 15.11 14.50 -1.87
CA LEU A 77 15.05 15.21 -3.16
C LEU A 77 15.61 16.64 -3.05
N ARG A 78 15.36 17.32 -1.94
CA ARG A 78 15.89 18.67 -1.73
C ARG A 78 17.41 18.65 -1.58
N GLN A 79 17.93 17.72 -0.78
CA GLN A 79 19.37 17.56 -0.56
C GLN A 79 20.09 17.23 -1.87
N SER A 80 19.55 16.33 -2.70
CA SER A 80 20.17 16.00 -3.99
C SER A 80 20.23 17.20 -4.95
N LEU A 81 19.20 18.06 -4.95
CA LEU A 81 19.18 19.29 -5.76
C LEU A 81 20.13 20.37 -5.23
N GLU A 82 20.40 20.38 -3.93
CA GLU A 82 21.39 21.28 -3.30
C GLU A 82 22.82 20.81 -3.57
N ASP A 83 23.09 19.50 -3.54
CA ASP A 83 24.40 18.91 -3.82
C ASP A 83 24.83 19.04 -5.30
N GLU A 84 23.87 19.18 -6.23
CA GLU A 84 24.12 19.38 -7.67
C GLU A 84 24.47 20.84 -8.05
N ARG A 85 24.41 21.81 -7.11
CA ARG A 85 24.68 23.24 -7.35
C ARG A 85 26.09 23.68 -6.95
#